data_AF-A0A819KP12-F1
#
_entry.id   AF-A0A819KP12-F1
#
_cell.length_a   1.000
_cell.length_b   1.000
_cell.length_c   1.000
_cell.angle_alpha   90.00
_cell.angle_beta   90.00
_cell.angle_gamma   90.00
#
_symmetry.space_group_name_H-M   'P 1'
#
loop_
_entity.id
_entity.type
_entity.pdbx_description
1 polymer ?
#
loop_
_entity_poly.entity_id
_entity_poly.type
_entity_poly.pdbx_seq_one_letter_code
_entity_poly.pdbx_strand_id
1 'polypeptide(L)'
;MTGIYSFPEQRYFWSNSTRVESISSVMTRDRFLELKKYLHVTDNSIQQNRTDANFDRAHKVRPLLNIIKENFRTIPKEEKLSVDEQIIPFKAGGKSGICYDFIFYTGKGNQQQHGFCTDIVLNVCETVPRFANHKVYFDNYFTTIRLQVELKKLGIFSVGTVRPNRLIDLNIKNAKDLSREALLKSSPPPPIIKRGRPSLESRLKSNENNSTATLRTTPTLAPPSSTRFDKYDHWPITTSKGRCRNNTCDGYTRISCSKCGIRLCLNEKKNCFTDYHN
;
A
#
# COMPACT_ATOMS: atom_id res chain seq x y z
N MET A 1 16.34 -7.34 -23.52
CA MET A 1 15.53 -7.91 -24.64
C MET A 1 14.29 -8.63 -24.14
N THR A 2 14.39 -9.68 -23.32
CA THR A 2 13.22 -10.37 -22.75
C THR A 2 12.37 -9.50 -21.80
N GLY A 3 12.96 -8.45 -21.20
CA GLY A 3 12.21 -7.45 -20.43
C GLY A 3 11.47 -6.39 -21.26
N ILE A 4 11.68 -6.38 -22.59
CA ILE A 4 11.02 -5.46 -23.52
C ILE A 4 9.79 -6.13 -24.13
N TYR A 5 9.94 -7.39 -24.55
CA TYR A 5 8.86 -8.19 -25.12
C TYR A 5 8.23 -9.07 -24.04
N SER A 6 6.94 -8.87 -23.78
CA SER A 6 6.20 -9.64 -22.77
C SER A 6 5.49 -10.84 -23.42
N PHE A 7 6.14 -12.00 -23.41
CA PHE A 7 5.52 -13.26 -23.85
C PHE A 7 5.08 -14.11 -22.64
N PRO A 8 3.96 -14.85 -22.75
CA PRO A 8 3.50 -15.75 -21.67
C PRO A 8 4.52 -16.82 -21.30
N GLU A 9 5.27 -17.32 -22.28
CA GLU A 9 6.34 -18.28 -22.07
C GLU A 9 7.62 -17.87 -22.80
N GLN A 10 8.76 -18.20 -22.18
CA GLN A 10 10.08 -17.88 -22.73
C GLN A 10 10.35 -18.62 -24.05
N ARG A 11 9.77 -19.81 -24.27
CA ARG A 11 9.97 -20.57 -25.52
C ARG A 11 9.52 -19.80 -26.76
N TYR A 12 8.59 -18.86 -26.62
CA TYR A 12 8.05 -18.10 -27.74
C TYR A 12 9.08 -17.19 -28.41
N PHE A 13 10.17 -16.82 -27.73
CA PHE A 13 11.27 -16.07 -28.36
C PHE A 13 11.92 -16.82 -29.53
N TRP A 14 11.77 -18.15 -29.60
CA TRP A 14 12.33 -19.03 -30.64
C TRP A 14 11.28 -19.65 -31.56
N SER A 15 9.99 -19.39 -31.36
CA SER A 15 8.92 -19.92 -32.21
C SER A 15 8.88 -19.18 -33.54
N ASN A 16 8.66 -19.86 -34.66
CA ASN A 16 8.66 -19.23 -36.00
C ASN A 16 7.69 -18.04 -36.11
N SER A 17 6.53 -18.09 -35.45
CA SER A 17 5.52 -17.04 -35.48
C SER A 17 5.83 -15.82 -34.60
N THR A 18 6.66 -15.98 -33.58
CA THR A 18 6.94 -14.94 -32.56
C THR A 18 8.45 -14.75 -32.35
N ARG A 19 9.25 -15.16 -33.34
CA ARG A 19 10.70 -15.20 -33.28
C ARG A 19 11.25 -13.79 -33.07
N VAL A 20 12.08 -13.64 -32.04
CA VAL A 20 12.86 -12.42 -31.83
C VAL A 20 14.28 -12.71 -32.25
N GLU A 21 14.69 -12.21 -33.41
CA GLU A 21 15.96 -12.61 -34.05
C GLU A 21 17.16 -12.32 -33.15
N SER A 22 17.17 -11.18 -32.48
CA SER A 22 18.20 -10.76 -31.55
C SER A 22 18.32 -11.61 -30.27
N ILE A 23 17.36 -12.49 -29.99
CA ILE A 23 17.47 -13.52 -28.94
C ILE A 23 17.79 -14.88 -29.57
N SER A 24 17.02 -15.25 -30.60
CA SER A 24 17.08 -16.58 -31.22
C SER A 24 18.33 -16.84 -32.05
N SER A 25 18.98 -15.80 -32.57
CA SER A 25 20.27 -15.90 -33.28
C SER A 25 21.47 -16.09 -32.34
N VAL A 26 21.36 -15.67 -31.07
CA VAL A 26 22.48 -15.72 -30.10
C VAL A 26 22.68 -17.13 -29.55
N MET A 27 21.59 -17.84 -29.24
CA MET A 27 21.64 -19.23 -28.78
C MET A 27 20.32 -19.94 -29.05
N THR A 28 20.37 -21.27 -29.11
CA THR A 28 19.16 -22.08 -29.27
C THR A 28 18.30 -22.07 -28.00
N ARG A 29 17.00 -22.31 -28.18
CA ARG A 29 16.02 -22.42 -27.08
C ARG A 29 16.48 -23.42 -26.03
N ASP A 30 16.90 -24.60 -26.47
CA ASP A 30 17.20 -25.71 -25.56
C ASP A 30 18.46 -25.44 -24.77
N ARG A 31 19.50 -24.87 -25.40
CA ARG A 31 20.71 -24.41 -24.71
C ARG A 31 20.38 -23.35 -23.66
N PHE A 32 19.54 -22.36 -23.98
CA PHE A 32 19.14 -21.34 -23.02
C PHE A 32 18.41 -21.94 -21.80
N LEU A 33 17.44 -22.82 -22.05
CA LEU A 33 16.68 -23.48 -20.99
C LEU A 33 17.55 -24.39 -20.12
N GLU A 34 18.55 -25.05 -20.73
CA GLU A 34 19.52 -25.87 -20.02
C GLU A 34 20.43 -25.04 -19.11
N LEU A 35 21.06 -23.99 -19.65
CA LEU A 35 21.91 -23.07 -18.87
C LEU A 35 21.15 -22.46 -17.69
N LYS A 36 19.87 -22.10 -17.91
CA LYS A 36 19.01 -21.54 -16.87
C LYS A 36 18.77 -22.51 -15.70
N LYS A 37 18.72 -23.83 -15.94
CA LYS A 37 18.50 -24.84 -14.88
C LYS A 37 19.70 -24.96 -13.94
N TYR A 38 20.90 -24.76 -14.46
CA TYR A 38 22.15 -24.98 -13.74
C TYR A 38 22.84 -23.67 -13.31
N LEU A 39 22.12 -22.55 -13.34
CA LEU A 39 22.66 -21.27 -12.88
C LEU A 39 22.83 -21.29 -11.35
N HIS A 40 24.08 -21.33 -10.90
CA HIS A 40 24.48 -21.24 -9.51
C HIS A 40 25.45 -20.07 -9.32
N VAL A 41 25.26 -19.30 -8.25
CA VAL A 41 26.11 -18.14 -7.92
C VAL A 41 26.88 -18.32 -6.61
N THR A 42 26.68 -19.44 -5.92
CA THR A 42 27.36 -19.79 -4.67
C THR A 42 27.66 -21.28 -4.66
N ASP A 43 28.75 -21.68 -4.00
CA ASP A 43 28.98 -23.08 -3.65
C ASP A 43 27.97 -23.54 -2.57
N ASN A 44 27.25 -24.62 -2.84
CA ASN A 44 26.28 -25.19 -1.91
C ASN A 44 26.95 -26.03 -0.81
N SER A 45 28.19 -26.49 -1.02
CA SER A 45 28.92 -27.33 -0.05
C SER A 45 29.23 -26.60 1.25
N ILE A 46 29.36 -25.27 1.18
CA ILE A 46 29.65 -24.38 2.30
C ILE A 46 28.39 -23.87 3.02
N GLN A 47 27.20 -24.28 2.60
CA GLN A 47 25.96 -23.81 3.23
C GLN A 47 25.84 -24.37 4.65
N GLN A 48 25.70 -23.48 5.63
CA GLN A 48 25.53 -23.84 7.03
C GLN A 48 24.24 -24.62 7.27
N ASN A 49 24.22 -25.39 8.37
CA ASN A 49 23.02 -26.08 8.82
C ASN A 49 21.93 -25.10 9.27
N ARG A 50 20.66 -25.48 9.09
CA ARG A 50 19.51 -24.64 9.44
C ARG A 50 19.42 -24.28 10.92
N THR A 51 20.07 -25.07 11.78
CA THR A 51 20.13 -24.89 13.24
C THR A 51 21.26 -23.98 13.68
N ASP A 52 22.19 -23.61 12.78
CA ASP A 52 23.28 -22.71 13.08
C ASP A 52 22.76 -21.29 13.32
N ALA A 53 23.31 -20.60 14.33
CA ALA A 53 23.00 -19.21 14.62
C ALA A 53 23.36 -18.28 13.44
N ASN A 54 24.35 -18.66 12.64
CA ASN A 54 24.81 -17.89 11.49
C ASN A 54 24.07 -18.21 10.19
N PHE A 55 23.10 -19.13 10.22
CA PHE A 55 22.41 -19.62 9.01
C PHE A 55 21.84 -18.50 8.14
N ASP A 56 22.45 -18.28 6.98
CA ASP A 56 21.96 -17.34 5.99
C ASP A 56 20.92 -17.96 5.06
N ARG A 57 19.66 -17.53 5.23
CA ARG A 57 18.53 -17.95 4.37
C ARG A 57 18.72 -17.59 2.90
N ALA A 58 19.52 -16.57 2.59
CA ALA A 58 19.78 -16.12 1.21
C ALA A 58 21.14 -16.58 0.66
N HIS A 59 21.84 -17.51 1.33
CA HIS A 59 23.18 -18.00 0.97
C HIS A 59 23.38 -18.25 -0.54
N LYS A 60 22.40 -18.90 -1.17
CA LYS A 60 22.44 -19.30 -2.58
C LYS A 60 22.48 -18.15 -3.59
N VAL A 61 22.09 -16.95 -3.17
CA VAL A 61 22.11 -15.73 -4.00
C VAL A 61 22.95 -14.62 -3.38
N ARG A 62 23.43 -14.80 -2.15
CA ARG A 62 24.13 -13.78 -1.37
C ARG A 62 25.30 -13.12 -2.10
N PRO A 63 26.19 -13.85 -2.81
CA PRO A 63 27.29 -13.23 -3.55
C PRO A 63 26.80 -12.24 -4.59
N LEU A 64 25.78 -12.62 -5.36
CA LEU A 64 25.16 -11.74 -6.36
C LEU A 64 24.51 -10.52 -5.70
N LEU A 65 23.79 -10.73 -4.60
CA LEU A 65 23.17 -9.62 -3.86
C LEU A 65 24.20 -8.63 -3.35
N ASN A 66 25.33 -9.10 -2.83
CA ASN A 66 26.40 -8.24 -2.35
C ASN A 66 27.01 -7.43 -3.49
N ILE A 67 27.29 -8.05 -4.64
CA ILE A 67 27.81 -7.34 -5.82
C ILE A 67 26.86 -6.22 -6.26
N ILE A 68 25.56 -6.52 -6.36
CA ILE A 68 24.54 -5.52 -6.75
C ILE A 68 24.47 -4.40 -5.70
N LYS A 69 24.50 -4.76 -4.41
CA LYS A 69 24.44 -3.80 -3.30
C LYS A 69 25.63 -2.85 -3.33
N GLU A 70 26.84 -3.38 -3.45
CA GLU A 70 28.06 -2.57 -3.52
C GLU A 70 28.04 -1.64 -4.74
N ASN A 71 27.58 -2.13 -5.90
CA ASN A 71 27.43 -1.29 -7.08
C ASN A 71 26.44 -0.12 -6.86
N PHE A 72 25.27 -0.34 -6.26
CA PHE A 72 24.32 0.74 -5.96
C PHE A 72 24.85 1.74 -4.94
N ARG A 73 25.66 1.27 -3.99
CA ARG A 73 26.29 2.13 -3.00
C ARG A 73 27.26 3.13 -3.62
N THR A 74 27.90 2.80 -4.75
CA THR A 74 28.78 3.72 -5.49
C THR A 74 28.07 4.94 -6.09
N ILE A 75 26.75 4.87 -6.30
CA ILE A 75 25.98 5.95 -6.93
C ILE A 75 25.89 7.15 -5.97
N PRO A 76 26.26 8.37 -6.39
CA PRO A 76 26.07 9.58 -5.59
C PRO A 76 24.60 9.74 -5.18
N LYS A 77 24.37 10.03 -3.90
CA LYS A 77 23.01 10.14 -3.35
C LYS A 77 22.45 11.53 -3.60
N GLU A 78 21.18 11.59 -4.02
CA GLU A 78 20.43 12.84 -4.15
C GLU A 78 20.03 13.38 -2.78
N GLU A 79 19.78 14.70 -2.68
CA GLU A 79 19.35 15.35 -1.44
C GLU A 79 18.06 14.74 -0.86
N LYS A 80 17.16 14.23 -1.72
CA LYS A 80 15.83 13.72 -1.34
C LYS A 80 15.74 12.23 -1.69
N LEU A 81 15.71 11.38 -0.67
CA LEU A 81 15.73 9.92 -0.78
C LEU A 81 14.44 9.32 -0.23
N SER A 82 13.91 8.27 -0.85
CA SER A 82 12.75 7.54 -0.33
C SER A 82 13.14 6.12 0.09
N VAL A 83 12.66 5.67 1.24
CA VAL A 83 12.76 4.30 1.72
C VAL A 83 11.35 3.73 1.75
N ASP A 84 11.18 2.60 1.09
CA ASP A 84 9.90 1.89 1.02
C ASP A 84 10.13 0.38 1.03
N GLU A 85 9.10 -0.39 1.37
CA GLU A 85 9.10 -1.82 1.15
C GLU A 85 8.77 -2.10 -0.30
N GLN A 86 9.68 -2.81 -0.96
CA GLN A 86 9.32 -3.42 -2.22
C GLN A 86 9.12 -4.92 -2.02
N ILE A 87 7.86 -5.34 -2.07
CA ILE A 87 7.56 -6.75 -2.36
C ILE A 87 8.08 -6.98 -3.78
N ILE A 88 8.88 -8.02 -3.99
CA ILE A 88 9.23 -8.47 -5.35
C ILE A 88 8.10 -9.37 -5.85
N PRO A 89 7.16 -8.82 -6.64
CA PRO A 89 6.69 -9.45 -7.85
C PRO A 89 6.95 -8.48 -9.00
N PHE A 90 8.08 -8.65 -9.71
CA PHE A 90 8.47 -7.95 -10.94
C PHE A 90 7.87 -6.51 -11.16
N LYS A 91 8.41 -5.47 -10.51
CA LYS A 91 8.73 -4.09 -11.02
C LYS A 91 8.86 -3.05 -9.88
N ALA A 92 9.85 -2.16 -9.97
CA ALA A 92 10.19 -1.08 -9.03
C ALA A 92 10.13 0.33 -9.65
N GLY A 93 9.90 1.37 -8.85
CA GLY A 93 10.24 2.75 -9.21
C GLY A 93 9.84 3.85 -8.21
N GLY A 94 10.81 4.71 -7.82
CA GLY A 94 10.61 6.04 -7.23
C GLY A 94 10.65 7.17 -8.28
N LYS A 95 10.79 8.46 -7.87
CA LYS A 95 10.69 9.64 -8.76
C LYS A 95 11.71 9.71 -9.91
N SER A 96 12.93 9.19 -9.72
CA SER A 96 13.91 8.89 -10.79
C SER A 96 13.94 7.40 -11.14
N GLY A 97 13.31 6.56 -10.31
CA GLY A 97 13.31 5.10 -10.43
C GLY A 97 14.58 4.40 -9.93
N ILE A 98 15.59 5.15 -9.49
CA ILE A 98 16.92 4.59 -9.16
C ILE A 98 16.94 3.99 -7.75
N CYS A 99 17.49 2.78 -7.64
CA CYS A 99 17.75 2.10 -6.36
C CYS A 99 19.17 2.42 -5.88
N TYR A 100 19.29 2.89 -4.63
CA TYR A 100 20.57 3.31 -4.03
C TYR A 100 21.12 2.31 -3.00
N ASP A 101 20.23 1.57 -2.32
CA ASP A 101 20.55 0.48 -1.39
C ASP A 101 19.28 -0.38 -1.18
N PHE A 102 19.44 -1.63 -0.73
CA PHE A 102 18.34 -2.54 -0.43
C PHE A 102 18.70 -3.56 0.65
N ILE A 103 17.67 -4.10 1.29
CA ILE A 103 17.78 -5.22 2.24
C ILE A 103 16.75 -6.29 1.85
N PHE A 104 17.19 -7.55 1.79
CA PHE A 104 16.29 -8.68 1.59
C PHE A 104 15.67 -9.11 2.91
N TYR A 105 14.35 -9.01 3.01
CA TYR A 105 13.62 -9.55 4.15
C TYR A 105 13.56 -11.07 4.07
N THR A 106 14.24 -11.75 5.00
CA THR A 106 14.29 -13.22 5.05
C THR A 106 13.31 -13.82 6.07
N GLY A 107 12.34 -13.05 6.56
CA GLY A 107 11.46 -13.45 7.67
C GLY A 107 12.06 -13.11 9.04
N LYS A 108 11.72 -13.90 10.08
CA LYS A 108 12.28 -13.73 11.44
C LYS A 108 13.82 -13.73 11.40
N GLY A 109 14.43 -12.57 11.66
CA GLY A 109 15.87 -12.32 11.72
C GLY A 109 16.31 -11.83 13.10
N ASN A 110 17.63 -11.68 13.25
CA ASN A 110 18.39 -11.51 14.51
C ASN A 110 17.98 -10.31 15.40
N GLN A 111 18.57 -10.30 16.61
CA GLN A 111 18.32 -9.33 17.68
C GLN A 111 18.21 -7.89 17.18
N GLN A 112 17.12 -7.23 17.57
CA GLN A 112 16.83 -5.84 17.21
C GLN A 112 17.34 -4.94 18.34
N GLN A 113 18.17 -3.95 18.01
CA GLN A 113 18.67 -2.99 19.00
C GLN A 113 17.66 -1.85 19.23
N HIS A 114 17.07 -1.33 18.15
CA HIS A 114 16.17 -0.17 18.20
C HIS A 114 14.74 -0.50 17.74
N GLY A 115 14.45 -1.79 17.61
CA GLY A 115 13.21 -2.32 17.05
C GLY A 115 13.30 -2.51 15.53
N PHE A 116 12.59 -3.54 15.04
CA PHE A 116 12.64 -4.02 13.66
C PHE A 116 12.65 -2.93 12.58
N CYS A 117 11.66 -2.03 12.62
CA CYS A 117 11.51 -0.98 11.61
C CYS A 117 12.65 0.03 11.63
N THR A 118 13.12 0.38 12.83
CA THR A 118 14.19 1.38 13.00
C THR A 118 15.52 0.86 12.45
N ASP A 119 15.88 -0.38 12.82
CA ASP A 119 17.14 -0.98 12.40
C ASP A 119 17.21 -1.19 10.88
N ILE A 120 16.09 -1.49 10.23
CA ILE A 120 16.00 -1.58 8.76
C ILE A 120 16.33 -0.25 8.10
N VAL A 121 15.64 0.83 8.49
CA VAL A 121 15.84 2.13 7.83
C VAL A 121 17.24 2.65 8.08
N LEU A 122 17.79 2.48 9.29
CA LEU A 122 19.16 2.86 9.59
C LEU A 122 20.19 2.10 8.76
N ASN A 123 19.98 0.80 8.51
CA ASN A 123 20.87 0.00 7.68
C ASN A 123 20.81 0.41 6.19
N VAL A 124 19.61 0.67 5.66
CA VAL A 124 19.44 1.21 4.29
C VAL A 124 20.07 2.59 4.16
N CYS A 125 20.04 3.41 5.22
CA CYS A 125 20.60 4.75 5.23
C CYS A 125 22.09 4.82 5.61
N GLU A 126 22.77 3.69 5.83
CA GLU A 126 24.15 3.64 6.31
C GLU A 126 25.12 4.43 5.42
N THR A 127 24.89 4.41 4.10
CA THR A 127 25.73 5.07 3.10
C THR A 127 25.30 6.52 2.78
N VAL A 128 24.26 7.02 3.43
CA VAL A 128 23.81 8.40 3.23
C VAL A 128 24.80 9.36 3.91
N PRO A 129 25.34 10.37 3.20
CA PRO A 129 26.27 11.31 3.79
C PRO A 129 25.68 12.09 4.96
N ARG A 130 26.39 12.05 6.09
CA ARG A 130 25.98 12.66 7.36
C ARG A 130 26.16 14.18 7.31
N PHE A 131 25.26 14.89 7.97
CA PHE A 131 25.27 16.37 8.06
C PHE A 131 25.32 17.09 6.70
N ALA A 132 24.91 16.42 5.63
CA ALA A 132 24.97 16.93 4.26
C ALA A 132 23.59 17.28 3.70
N ASN A 133 22.66 17.70 4.57
CA ASN A 133 21.30 18.15 4.21
C ASN A 133 20.42 17.11 3.49
N HIS A 134 20.74 15.82 3.60
CA HIS A 134 19.93 14.72 3.08
C HIS A 134 18.59 14.61 3.82
N LYS A 135 17.53 14.29 3.06
CA LYS A 135 16.15 14.15 3.51
C LYS A 135 15.62 12.78 3.10
N VAL A 136 15.24 11.96 4.07
CA VAL A 136 14.73 10.61 3.86
C VAL A 136 13.22 10.58 4.10
N TYR A 137 12.48 10.05 3.14
CA TYR A 137 11.02 9.90 3.18
C TYR A 137 10.67 8.42 3.35
N PHE A 138 9.73 8.08 4.22
CA PHE A 138 9.26 6.70 4.38
C PHE A 138 7.78 6.63 4.76
N ASP A 139 7.13 5.51 4.46
CA ASP A 139 5.73 5.27 4.81
C ASP A 139 5.54 5.06 6.33
N ASN A 140 4.29 5.16 6.77
CA ASN A 140 3.86 4.96 8.15
C ASN A 140 4.25 3.62 8.77
N TYR A 141 4.54 2.62 7.94
CA TYR A 141 5.04 1.34 8.41
C TYR A 141 6.40 1.49 9.11
N PHE A 142 7.27 2.35 8.60
CA PHE A 142 8.61 2.58 9.14
C PHE A 142 8.68 3.69 10.18
N THR A 143 7.72 4.62 10.15
CA THR A 143 7.77 5.81 11.00
C THR A 143 7.64 5.47 12.49
N THR A 144 8.70 5.73 13.27
CA THR A 144 8.73 5.68 14.73
C THR A 144 9.42 6.94 15.28
N ILE A 145 9.09 7.37 16.51
CA ILE A 145 9.77 8.51 17.15
C ILE A 145 11.26 8.21 17.32
N ARG A 146 11.61 6.98 17.71
CA ARG A 146 13.00 6.54 17.88
C ARG A 146 13.80 6.71 16.59
N LEU A 147 13.25 6.31 15.45
CA LEU A 147 13.91 6.47 14.15
C LEU A 147 14.21 7.93 13.82
N GLN A 148 13.28 8.84 14.11
CA GLN A 148 13.49 10.28 13.90
C GLN A 148 14.66 10.82 14.73
N VAL A 149 14.78 10.38 15.99
CA VAL A 149 15.88 10.77 16.88
C VAL A 149 17.22 10.27 16.36
N GLU A 150 17.30 9.00 15.95
CA GLU A 150 18.55 8.42 15.44
C GLU A 150 18.99 9.05 14.11
N LEU A 151 18.07 9.28 13.17
CA LEU A 151 18.39 9.98 11.91
C LEU A 151 18.86 11.42 12.17
N LYS A 152 18.24 12.12 13.12
CA LYS A 152 18.65 13.48 13.50
C LYS A 152 20.07 13.52 14.06
N LYS A 153 20.47 12.54 14.88
CA LYS A 153 21.86 12.41 15.38
C LYS A 153 22.87 12.23 14.25
N LEU A 154 22.47 11.60 13.15
CA LEU A 154 23.28 11.43 11.95
C LEU A 154 23.27 12.65 11.02
N GLY A 155 22.54 13.72 11.38
CA GLY A 155 22.38 14.90 10.53
C GLY A 155 21.54 14.63 9.27
N ILE A 156 20.75 13.56 9.28
CA ILE A 156 19.82 13.19 8.22
C ILE A 156 18.43 13.66 8.63
N PHE A 157 17.78 14.45 7.78
CA PHE A 157 16.41 14.87 7.98
C PHE A 157 15.46 13.76 7.53
N SER A 158 14.31 13.63 8.17
CA SER A 158 13.33 12.61 7.80
C SER A 158 11.90 13.10 7.85
N VAL A 159 11.07 12.53 6.97
CA VAL A 159 9.64 12.82 6.88
C VAL A 159 8.89 11.51 6.69
N GLY A 160 7.88 11.27 7.52
CA GLY A 160 7.00 10.12 7.38
C GLY A 160 5.66 10.39 8.03
N THR A 161 4.62 9.74 7.52
CA THR A 161 3.32 9.75 8.20
C THR A 161 3.40 8.85 9.43
N VAL A 162 2.80 9.23 10.56
CA VAL A 162 2.84 8.41 11.78
C VAL A 162 1.46 7.80 12.02
N ARG A 163 1.40 6.52 12.37
CA ARG A 163 0.15 5.91 12.82
C ARG A 163 -0.21 6.40 14.24
N PRO A 164 -1.47 6.76 14.54
CA PRO A 164 -1.86 7.28 15.86
C PRO A 164 -1.48 6.34 17.01
N ASN A 165 -1.58 5.02 16.80
CA ASN A 165 -1.23 4.00 17.78
C ASN A 165 0.28 3.86 18.05
N ARG A 166 1.15 4.64 17.39
CA ARG A 166 2.60 4.71 17.66
C ARG A 166 3.00 5.95 18.45
N LEU A 167 2.00 6.75 18.84
CA LEU A 167 2.15 8.01 19.56
C LEU A 167 1.50 7.92 20.94
N ILE A 168 1.47 6.72 21.54
CA ILE A 168 0.71 6.41 22.76
C ILE A 168 1.08 7.35 23.92
N ASP A 169 2.34 7.79 23.97
CA ASP A 169 2.85 8.70 25.01
C ASP A 169 2.61 10.19 24.70
N LEU A 170 2.04 10.49 23.53
CA LEU A 170 1.71 11.84 23.11
C LEU A 170 0.20 11.98 23.08
N ASN A 171 -0.33 12.86 23.94
CA ASN A 171 -1.76 13.17 23.99
C ASN A 171 -2.18 13.99 22.76
N ILE A 172 -2.24 13.32 21.60
CA ILE A 172 -2.54 13.95 20.32
C ILE A 172 -4.06 14.03 20.19
N LYS A 173 -4.55 15.26 20.17
CA LYS A 173 -5.96 15.57 19.90
C LYS A 173 -6.40 14.90 18.60
N ASN A 174 -7.54 14.22 18.60
CA ASN A 174 -8.07 13.61 17.39
C ASN A 174 -8.43 14.68 16.36
N ALA A 175 -8.43 14.34 15.07
CA ALA A 175 -8.77 15.27 13.98
C ALA A 175 -10.14 15.97 14.19
N LYS A 176 -11.10 15.29 14.82
CA LYS A 176 -12.39 15.87 15.20
C LYS A 176 -12.25 16.97 16.25
N ASP A 177 -11.37 16.78 17.24
CA ASP A 177 -11.15 17.75 18.31
C ASP A 177 -10.41 18.98 17.78
N LEU A 178 -9.44 18.78 16.88
CA LEU A 178 -8.77 19.86 16.15
C LEU A 178 -9.75 20.65 15.27
N SER A 179 -10.67 19.97 14.58
CA SER A 179 -11.71 20.64 13.79
C SER A 179 -12.71 21.42 14.65
N ARG A 180 -13.11 20.89 15.80
CA ARG A 180 -13.99 21.57 16.75
C ARG A 180 -13.33 22.82 17.33
N GLU A 181 -12.06 22.71 17.69
CA GLU A 181 -11.28 23.83 18.24
C GLU A 181 -11.04 24.92 17.19
N ALA A 182 -10.87 24.55 15.91
CA ALA A 182 -10.82 25.49 14.79
C ALA A 182 -12.17 26.18 14.56
N LEU A 183 -13.29 25.44 14.65
CA LEU A 183 -14.65 25.98 14.51
C LEU A 183 -15.07 26.86 15.69
N LEU A 184 -14.60 26.57 16.91
CA LEU A 184 -14.83 27.39 18.10
C LEU A 184 -14.06 28.72 18.05
N LYS A 185 -12.96 28.80 17.29
CA LYS A 185 -12.14 30.01 17.11
C LYS A 185 -12.58 30.86 15.92
N SER A 186 -13.40 30.35 15.01
CA SER A 186 -14.02 31.17 13.96
C SER A 186 -15.24 31.90 14.51
N SER A 187 -15.21 33.23 14.48
CA SER A 187 -16.39 34.05 14.76
C SER A 187 -17.58 33.63 13.88
N PRO A 188 -18.82 33.62 14.40
CA PRO A 188 -19.97 33.16 13.65
C PRO A 188 -20.17 34.02 12.38
N PRO A 189 -20.50 33.41 11.24
CA PRO A 189 -20.76 34.15 10.01
C PRO A 189 -21.96 35.09 10.21
N PRO A 190 -21.96 36.27 9.56
CA PRO A 190 -23.03 37.25 9.71
C PRO A 190 -24.39 36.66 9.31
N PRO A 191 -25.48 37.05 9.98
CA PRO A 191 -26.79 36.47 9.75
C PRO A 191 -27.27 36.75 8.32
N ILE A 192 -27.60 35.66 7.61
CA ILE A 192 -28.16 35.72 6.26
C ILE A 192 -29.59 36.27 6.35
N ILE A 193 -29.80 37.49 5.88
CA ILE A 193 -31.14 38.09 5.73
C ILE A 193 -31.88 37.34 4.62
N LYS A 194 -32.75 36.40 4.98
CA LYS A 194 -33.65 35.75 4.04
C LYS A 194 -34.83 36.68 3.70
N ARG A 195 -34.84 37.25 2.49
CA ARG A 195 -36.05 37.86 1.90
C ARG A 195 -37.02 36.72 1.58
N GLY A 196 -38.24 36.74 2.15
CA GLY A 196 -39.04 35.54 2.41
C GLY A 196 -40.14 35.14 1.41
N ARG A 197 -40.91 34.10 1.82
CA ARG A 197 -42.37 33.92 1.67
C ARG A 197 -42.88 33.21 2.96
N PRO A 198 -44.07 33.52 3.51
CA PRO A 198 -44.41 33.28 4.93
C PRO A 198 -44.67 31.82 5.32
N SER A 199 -44.53 31.56 6.63
CA SER A 199 -44.66 30.28 7.32
C SER A 199 -46.07 29.69 7.28
N LEU A 200 -46.17 28.36 7.44
CA LEU A 200 -47.30 27.73 8.13
C LEU A 200 -46.83 27.25 9.51
N GLU A 201 -46.77 28.18 10.46
CA GLU A 201 -46.85 27.83 11.87
C GLU A 201 -48.30 27.36 12.12
N SER A 202 -48.50 26.06 12.30
CA SER A 202 -49.60 25.50 13.10
C SER A 202 -49.67 23.97 12.97
N ARG A 203 -48.93 23.25 13.81
CA ARG A 203 -49.54 22.20 14.63
C ARG A 203 -48.61 21.73 15.75
N LEU A 204 -48.87 22.35 16.90
CA LEU A 204 -49.10 21.68 18.17
C LEU A 204 -47.95 20.87 18.77
N LYS A 205 -47.39 21.47 19.82
CA LYS A 205 -46.95 20.81 21.05
C LYS A 205 -47.86 19.63 21.41
N SER A 206 -47.29 18.44 21.63
CA SER A 206 -47.55 17.65 22.84
C SER A 206 -46.73 16.34 22.91
N ASN A 207 -46.25 16.10 24.12
CA ASN A 207 -46.05 14.82 24.81
C ASN A 207 -44.77 14.02 24.62
N GLU A 208 -43.99 14.08 25.71
CA GLU A 208 -43.20 12.97 26.27
C GLU A 208 -43.98 11.65 26.24
N ASN A 209 -43.31 10.57 25.81
CA ASN A 209 -43.31 9.28 26.50
C ASN A 209 -42.29 8.32 25.86
N ASN A 210 -41.60 7.58 26.73
CA ASN A 210 -40.60 6.58 26.45
C ASN A 210 -41.04 5.55 25.40
N SER A 211 -40.20 5.34 24.39
CA SER A 211 -40.06 4.07 23.68
C SER A 211 -38.67 4.04 23.04
N THR A 212 -37.96 2.94 23.26
CA THR A 212 -36.62 2.62 22.76
C THR A 212 -36.53 2.83 21.24
N ALA A 213 -36.12 4.02 20.83
CA ALA A 213 -35.87 4.33 19.43
C ALA A 213 -34.52 3.74 19.02
N THR A 214 -34.57 2.69 18.20
CA THR A 214 -33.43 2.21 17.43
C THR A 214 -32.75 3.39 16.74
N LEU A 215 -31.42 3.50 16.93
CA LEU A 215 -30.58 4.47 16.22
C LEU A 215 -30.91 4.37 14.73
N ARG A 216 -31.49 5.44 14.16
CA ARG A 216 -31.71 5.55 12.71
C ARG A 216 -30.34 5.45 12.05
N THR A 217 -30.04 4.29 11.46
CA THR A 217 -28.85 4.09 10.66
C THR A 217 -28.82 5.13 9.56
N THR A 218 -27.79 5.98 9.57
CA THR A 218 -27.48 6.88 8.46
C THR A 218 -27.43 6.07 7.17
N PRO A 219 -28.10 6.51 6.09
CA PRO A 219 -28.00 5.84 4.80
C PRO A 219 -26.53 5.79 4.38
N THR A 220 -26.03 4.61 4.03
CA THR A 220 -24.70 4.48 3.40
C THR A 220 -24.68 5.38 2.18
N LEU A 221 -23.81 6.40 2.19
CA LEU A 221 -23.65 7.31 1.07
C LEU A 221 -23.23 6.51 -0.16
N ALA A 222 -23.84 6.83 -1.30
CA ALA A 222 -23.43 6.23 -2.56
C ALA A 222 -21.96 6.60 -2.85
N PRO A 223 -21.13 5.66 -3.32
CA PRO A 223 -19.75 5.96 -3.69
C PRO A 223 -19.71 6.95 -4.87
N PRO A 224 -18.62 7.73 -5.02
CA PRO A 224 -18.42 8.59 -6.19
C PRO A 224 -18.50 7.80 -7.50
N SER A 225 -18.98 8.43 -8.57
CA SER A 225 -19.10 7.81 -9.90
C SER A 225 -17.75 7.31 -10.43
N SER A 226 -16.66 8.02 -10.16
CA SER A 226 -15.30 7.59 -10.50
C SER A 226 -14.93 6.25 -9.87
N THR A 227 -15.30 6.01 -8.61
CA THR A 227 -15.04 4.74 -7.91
C THR A 227 -16.03 3.65 -8.34
N ARG A 228 -17.26 4.02 -8.67
CA ARG A 228 -18.31 3.07 -9.07
C ARG A 228 -18.03 2.43 -10.44
N PHE A 229 -17.53 3.22 -11.40
CA PHE A 229 -17.38 2.81 -12.81
C PHE A 229 -15.92 2.58 -13.23
N ASP A 230 -14.99 2.46 -12.27
CA ASP A 230 -13.57 2.23 -12.59
C ASP A 230 -13.25 0.79 -13.02
N LYS A 231 -14.21 -0.14 -13.00
CA LYS A 231 -14.08 -1.54 -13.46
C LYS A 231 -13.04 -2.41 -12.73
N TYR A 232 -12.34 -1.88 -11.72
CA TYR A 232 -11.32 -2.60 -10.97
C TYR A 232 -11.76 -2.80 -9.50
N ASP A 233 -11.39 -3.94 -8.91
CA ASP A 233 -11.50 -4.24 -7.48
C ASP A 233 -12.92 -4.25 -6.86
N HIS A 234 -13.96 -4.47 -7.66
CA HIS A 234 -15.33 -4.67 -7.17
C HIS A 234 -15.60 -6.16 -6.92
N TRP A 235 -15.22 -6.66 -5.74
CA TRP A 235 -15.39 -8.08 -5.40
C TRP A 235 -16.66 -8.31 -4.57
N PRO A 236 -17.44 -9.36 -4.86
CA PRO A 236 -18.59 -9.72 -4.03
C PRO A 236 -18.10 -10.34 -2.71
N ILE A 237 -18.49 -9.72 -1.60
CA ILE A 237 -18.24 -10.21 -0.23
C ILE A 237 -19.56 -10.49 0.48
N THR A 238 -19.54 -11.43 1.42
CA THR A 238 -20.70 -11.77 2.24
C THR A 238 -20.90 -10.75 3.37
N THR A 239 -22.15 -10.42 3.64
CA THR A 239 -22.58 -9.48 4.67
C THR A 239 -23.89 -9.96 5.30
N SER A 240 -24.27 -9.35 6.41
CA SER A 240 -25.63 -9.44 6.95
C SER A 240 -26.69 -9.13 5.87
N LYS A 241 -27.83 -9.85 5.95
CA LYS A 241 -28.96 -9.69 5.04
C LYS A 241 -29.43 -8.23 5.06
N GLY A 242 -29.55 -7.62 3.89
CA GLY A 242 -30.04 -6.26 3.74
C GLY A 242 -30.65 -6.02 2.37
N ARG A 243 -31.24 -4.84 2.18
CA ARG A 243 -31.89 -4.47 0.93
C ARG A 243 -30.85 -4.19 -0.16
N CYS A 244 -31.12 -4.67 -1.37
CA CYS A 244 -30.37 -4.32 -2.57
C CYS A 244 -30.48 -2.81 -2.83
N ARG A 245 -29.38 -2.19 -3.27
CA ARG A 245 -29.29 -0.75 -3.53
C ARG A 245 -29.22 -0.40 -5.01
N ASN A 246 -29.44 -1.39 -5.89
CA ASN A 246 -29.67 -1.09 -7.30
C ASN A 246 -31.05 -0.44 -7.46
N ASN A 247 -31.14 0.67 -8.20
CA ASN A 247 -32.34 1.50 -8.29
C ASN A 247 -33.56 0.76 -8.86
N THR A 248 -33.32 -0.31 -9.63
CA THR A 248 -34.35 -1.15 -10.25
C THR A 248 -34.66 -2.41 -9.44
N CYS A 249 -34.14 -2.54 -8.21
CA CYS A 249 -34.25 -3.75 -7.41
C CYS A 249 -34.78 -3.47 -6.01
N ASP A 250 -35.79 -4.23 -5.60
CA ASP A 250 -36.40 -4.20 -4.27
C ASP A 250 -36.00 -5.41 -3.39
N GLY A 251 -35.18 -6.32 -3.93
CA GLY A 251 -34.82 -7.58 -3.29
C GLY A 251 -33.88 -7.44 -2.09
N TYR A 252 -33.71 -8.55 -1.35
CA TYR A 252 -32.75 -8.67 -0.26
C TYR A 252 -31.56 -9.52 -0.68
N THR A 253 -30.36 -9.15 -0.22
CA THR A 253 -29.10 -9.81 -0.53
C THR A 253 -28.23 -9.93 0.71
N ARG A 254 -27.36 -10.94 0.71
CA ARG A 254 -26.23 -11.09 1.66
C ARG A 254 -24.89 -10.76 1.00
N ILE A 255 -24.92 -10.17 -0.19
CA ILE A 255 -23.74 -9.81 -0.97
C ILE A 255 -23.58 -8.29 -0.99
N SER A 256 -22.37 -7.81 -0.73
CA SER A 256 -21.96 -6.42 -0.90
C SER A 256 -20.68 -6.33 -1.71
N CYS A 257 -20.46 -5.20 -2.37
CA CYS A 257 -19.18 -4.91 -3.01
C CYS A 257 -18.14 -4.50 -1.95
N SER A 258 -16.96 -5.12 -1.98
CA SER A 258 -15.84 -4.82 -1.05
C SER A 258 -15.36 -3.37 -1.13
N LYS A 259 -15.41 -2.77 -2.32
CA LYS A 259 -14.92 -1.41 -2.59
C LYS A 259 -15.99 -0.34 -2.40
N CYS A 260 -17.19 -0.57 -2.93
CA CYS A 260 -18.30 0.37 -2.82
C CYS A 260 -19.01 0.32 -1.45
N GLY A 261 -18.93 -0.80 -0.72
CA GLY A 261 -19.70 -1.00 0.52
C GLY A 261 -21.21 -1.11 0.31
N ILE A 262 -21.66 -1.23 -0.94
CA ILE A 262 -23.06 -1.26 -1.33
C ILE A 262 -23.54 -2.72 -1.50
N ARG A 263 -24.75 -3.00 -1.00
CA ARG A 263 -25.40 -4.32 -1.11
C ARG A 263 -26.07 -4.49 -2.47
N LEU A 264 -25.70 -5.54 -3.20
CA LEU A 264 -26.18 -5.82 -4.56
C LEU A 264 -26.55 -7.30 -4.70
N CYS A 265 -27.61 -7.60 -5.44
CA CYS A 265 -28.00 -8.99 -5.74
C CYS A 265 -27.00 -9.63 -6.70
N LEU A 266 -26.59 -10.85 -6.38
CA LEU A 266 -25.80 -11.72 -7.25
C LEU A 266 -26.35 -13.14 -7.08
N ASN A 267 -27.27 -13.53 -7.97
CA ASN A 267 -27.86 -14.87 -8.03
C ASN A 267 -28.29 -15.18 -9.47
N GLU A 268 -28.76 -16.41 -9.71
CA GLU A 268 -29.18 -16.90 -11.04
C GLU A 268 -30.27 -16.04 -11.71
N LYS A 269 -31.12 -15.36 -10.93
CA LYS A 269 -32.26 -14.58 -11.44
C LYS A 269 -31.97 -13.07 -11.55
N LYS A 270 -31.03 -12.54 -10.77
CA LYS A 270 -30.75 -11.11 -10.64
C LYS A 270 -29.24 -10.87 -10.45
N ASN A 271 -28.63 -10.17 -11.38
CA ASN A 271 -27.21 -9.78 -11.32
C ASN A 271 -27.04 -8.26 -11.21
N CYS A 272 -27.66 -7.69 -10.16
CA CYS A 272 -27.55 -6.26 -9.86
C CYS A 272 -26.12 -5.82 -9.53
N PHE A 273 -25.22 -6.77 -9.20
CA PHE A 273 -23.81 -6.48 -9.00
C PHE A 273 -23.16 -5.98 -10.30
N THR A 274 -23.47 -6.62 -11.42
CA THR A 274 -22.94 -6.22 -12.73
C THR A 274 -23.59 -4.94 -13.22
N ASP A 275 -24.92 -4.85 -13.15
CA ASP A 275 -25.70 -3.66 -13.56
C ASP A 275 -25.32 -2.38 -12.81
N TYR A 276 -24.81 -2.51 -11.58
CA TYR A 276 -24.43 -1.35 -10.79
C TYR A 276 -23.05 -0.82 -11.17
N HIS A 277 -22.11 -1.66 -11.60
CA HIS A 277 -20.72 -1.24 -11.89
C HIS A 277 -20.43 -1.02 -13.38
N ASN A 278 -21.33 -1.44 -14.27
CA ASN A 278 -21.30 -1.15 -15.71
C ASN A 278 -22.26 -0.02 -16.07
#